data_AF-A0A1A7WDT4-F1
#
_entry.id   AF-A0A1A7WDT4-F1
#
_cell.length_a   1.000
_cell.length_b   1.000
_cell.length_c   1.000
_cell.angle_alpha   90.00
_cell.angle_beta   90.00
_cell.angle_gamma   90.00
#
_symmetry.space_group_name_H-M   'P 1'
#
loop_
_entity.id
_entity.type
_entity.pdbx_description
1 polymer ?
#
loop_
_entity_poly.entity_id
_entity_poly.type
_entity_poly.pdbx_seq_one_letter_code
_entity_poly.pdbx_strand_id
1 'polypeptide(L)'
;HSKGAAFDTVDHTILLTRLKQIGLSGAVHRWFTSYLTDRTFMVSLDTCSSRVHGITCGVPQGSILGPVLFNPYMLPLGGVIRRHGVNFHSYADDTQLYISLFPDDSLNQWMHFLNAF
;
A
#
# COMPACT_ATOMS: atom_id res chain seq x y z
N HIS A 1 15.43 3.59 6.86
CA HIS A 1 15.34 4.06 5.46
C HIS A 1 14.35 3.19 4.67
N SER A 2 13.15 2.92 5.23
CA SER A 2 12.22 1.89 4.73
C SER A 2 10.86 2.40 4.27
N LYS A 3 10.47 3.62 4.66
CA LYS A 3 9.10 4.13 4.41
C LYS A 3 8.78 4.33 2.92
N GLY A 4 9.74 4.81 2.12
CA GLY A 4 9.52 5.10 0.70
C GLY A 4 9.19 3.87 -0.16
N ALA A 5 9.79 2.72 0.16
CA ALA A 5 9.67 1.52 -0.67
C ALA A 5 8.23 0.98 -0.78
N ALA A 6 7.44 1.08 0.29
CA ALA A 6 6.03 0.68 0.26
C ALA A 6 5.20 1.61 -0.64
N PHE A 7 5.45 2.91 -0.59
CA PHE A 7 4.77 3.88 -1.45
C PHE A 7 5.19 3.78 -2.90
N ASP A 8 6.39 3.28 -3.20
CA ASP A 8 6.90 3.12 -4.58
C ASP A 8 6.31 1.89 -5.30
N THR A 9 5.72 0.95 -4.55
CA THR A 9 5.20 -0.33 -5.08
C THR A 9 3.69 -0.36 -5.30
N VAL A 10 2.97 0.73 -4.96
CA VAL A 10 1.51 0.80 -5.07
C VAL A 10 1.06 0.70 -6.54
N ASP A 11 0.37 -0.38 -6.89
CA ASP A 11 -0.19 -0.54 -8.24
C ASP A 11 -1.35 0.45 -8.48
N HIS A 12 -1.29 1.21 -9.57
CA HIS A 12 -2.28 2.25 -9.88
C HIS A 12 -3.66 1.69 -10.19
N THR A 13 -3.74 0.54 -10.86
CA THR A 13 -5.00 -0.09 -11.26
C THR A 13 -5.73 -0.64 -10.05
N ILE A 14 -5.00 -1.33 -9.17
CA ILE A 14 -5.52 -1.84 -7.90
C ILE A 14 -6.00 -0.65 -7.05
N LEU A 15 -5.16 0.37 -6.87
CA LEU A 15 -5.50 1.55 -6.08
C LEU A 15 -6.79 2.24 -6.59
N LEU A 16 -6.89 2.52 -7.90
CA LEU A 16 -8.08 3.13 -8.48
C LEU A 16 -9.33 2.27 -8.28
N THR A 17 -9.20 0.94 -8.44
CA THR A 17 -10.28 0.00 -8.18
C THR A 17 -10.73 0.04 -6.72
N ARG A 18 -9.79 0.10 -5.76
CA ARG A 18 -10.10 0.22 -4.33
C ARG A 18 -10.79 1.53 -3.99
N LEU A 19 -10.32 2.66 -4.53
CA LEU A 19 -10.97 3.95 -4.35
C LEU A 19 -12.43 3.92 -4.81
N LYS A 20 -12.70 3.26 -5.94
CA LYS A 20 -14.07 3.07 -6.43
C LYS A 20 -14.91 2.19 -5.49
N GLN A 21 -14.34 1.12 -4.94
CA GLN A 21 -15.03 0.21 -4.02
C GLN A 21 -15.43 0.88 -2.70
N ILE A 22 -14.67 1.86 -2.22
CA ILE A 22 -15.02 2.64 -1.01
C ILE A 22 -15.99 3.80 -1.29
N GLY A 23 -16.49 3.93 -2.53
CA GLY A 23 -17.51 4.91 -2.90
C GLY A 23 -16.99 6.17 -3.59
N LEU A 24 -15.67 6.31 -3.82
CA LEU A 24 -15.14 7.45 -4.57
C LEU A 24 -15.43 7.25 -6.06
N SER A 25 -16.33 8.07 -6.59
CA SER A 25 -16.81 7.98 -7.97
C SER A 25 -16.87 9.36 -8.64
N GLY A 26 -17.19 9.39 -9.93
CA GLY A 26 -17.37 10.64 -10.68
C GLY A 26 -16.09 11.47 -10.79
N ALA A 27 -16.19 12.77 -10.45
CA ALA A 27 -15.10 13.73 -10.63
C ALA A 27 -13.87 13.41 -9.77
N VAL A 28 -14.08 12.96 -8.52
CA VAL A 28 -12.99 12.63 -7.60
C VAL A 28 -12.19 11.44 -8.12
N HIS A 29 -12.88 10.40 -8.60
CA HIS A 29 -12.22 9.24 -9.19
C HIS A 29 -11.40 9.62 -10.43
N ARG A 30 -11.97 10.43 -11.34
CA ARG A 30 -11.23 10.93 -12.52
C ARG A 30 -10.01 11.76 -12.15
N TRP A 31 -10.13 12.58 -11.11
CA TRP A 31 -9.00 13.37 -10.62
C TRP A 31 -7.87 12.47 -10.11
N PHE A 32 -8.18 11.44 -9.31
CA PHE A 32 -7.19 10.45 -8.90
C PHE A 32 -6.61 9.65 -10.05
N THR A 33 -7.41 9.30 -11.07
CA THR A 33 -6.90 8.68 -12.30
C THR A 33 -5.86 9.58 -12.95
N SER A 34 -6.19 10.86 -13.19
CA SER A 34 -5.25 11.82 -13.80
C SER A 34 -3.99 12.06 -12.97
N TYR A 35 -4.10 11.96 -11.64
CA TYR A 35 -2.97 12.12 -10.73
C TYR A 35 -1.98 10.94 -10.80
N LEU A 36 -2.46 9.75 -11.18
CA LEU A 36 -1.66 8.52 -11.23
C LEU A 36 -1.16 8.19 -12.63
N THR A 37 -1.91 8.54 -13.69
CA THR A 37 -1.57 8.21 -15.08
C THR A 37 -0.54 9.14 -15.71
N ASP A 38 0.10 8.67 -16.79
CA ASP A 38 1.05 9.43 -17.63
C ASP A 38 2.22 10.08 -16.89
N ARG A 39 2.60 9.51 -15.75
CA ARG A 39 3.76 9.98 -15.01
C ARG A 39 5.04 9.43 -15.61
N THR A 40 6.09 10.24 -15.58
CA THR A 40 7.41 9.87 -16.08
C THR A 40 8.50 10.31 -15.13
N PHE A 41 9.64 9.63 -15.16
CA PHE A 41 10.85 10.01 -14.44
C PHE A 41 12.07 9.96 -15.34
N MET A 42 13.12 10.66 -14.91
CA MET A 42 14.44 10.66 -15.53
C MET A 42 15.47 10.85 -14.41
N VAL A 43 16.56 10.10 -14.45
CA VAL A 43 17.71 10.28 -13.57
C VAL A 43 18.76 11.12 -14.29
N SER A 44 19.28 12.14 -13.61
CA SER A 44 20.40 12.96 -14.07
C SER A 44 21.53 12.92 -13.06
N LEU A 45 22.77 12.79 -13.54
CA LEU A 45 23.98 12.71 -12.74
C LEU A 45 25.07 13.51 -13.46
N ASP A 46 25.49 14.60 -12.82
CA ASP A 46 26.35 15.65 -13.42
C ASP A 46 25.83 16.13 -14.78
N THR A 47 26.59 15.87 -15.85
CA THR A 47 26.27 16.27 -17.24
C THR A 47 25.53 15.18 -18.02
N CYS A 48 25.27 14.02 -17.41
CA CYS A 48 24.63 12.88 -18.04
C CYS A 48 23.18 12.74 -17.57
N SER A 49 22.26 12.59 -18.50
CA SER A 49 20.85 12.29 -18.20
C SER A 49 20.43 10.98 -18.86
N SER A 50 19.63 10.20 -18.14
CA SER A 50 18.99 8.99 -18.67
C SER A 50 17.84 9.33 -19.62
N ARG A 51 17.28 8.32 -20.28
CA ARG A 51 16.04 8.49 -21.05
C ARG A 51 14.85 8.73 -20.10
N VAL A 52 13.80 9.34 -20.62
CA VAL A 52 12.52 9.44 -19.91
C VAL A 52 11.90 8.05 -19.84
N HIS A 53 11.48 7.64 -18.64
CA HIS A 53 10.79 6.37 -18.39
C HIS A 53 9.41 6.62 -17.78
N GLY A 54 8.42 5.82 -18.15
CA GLY A 54 7.09 5.88 -17.55
C GLY A 54 7.07 5.29 -16.13
N ILE A 55 6.22 5.84 -15.27
CA ILE A 55 5.95 5.35 -13.91
C ILE A 55 4.63 4.61 -13.93
N THR A 56 4.66 3.30 -13.70
CA THR A 56 3.46 2.44 -13.68
C THR A 56 2.98 2.07 -12.27
N CYS A 57 3.80 2.37 -11.26
CA CYS A 57 3.50 2.07 -9.86
C CYS A 57 3.99 3.20 -8.95
N GLY A 58 3.54 3.11 -7.70
CA GLY A 58 3.85 4.01 -6.62
C GLY A 58 3.04 5.30 -6.61
N VAL A 59 3.18 6.06 -5.54
CA VAL A 59 2.60 7.40 -5.39
C VAL A 59 3.72 8.43 -5.28
N PRO A 60 3.52 9.70 -5.69
CA PRO A 60 4.57 10.70 -5.61
C PRO A 60 5.04 10.89 -4.17
N GLN A 61 6.32 10.61 -3.91
CA GLN A 61 6.93 10.81 -2.60
C GLN A 61 6.91 12.30 -2.23
N GLY A 62 6.61 12.60 -0.97
CA GLY A 62 6.44 13.99 -0.49
C GLY A 62 5.06 14.60 -0.80
N SER A 63 4.15 13.86 -1.44
CA SER A 63 2.76 14.30 -1.58
C SER A 63 1.97 14.09 -0.28
N ILE A 64 1.08 15.04 0.05
CA ILE A 64 0.09 14.88 1.12
C ILE A 64 -0.90 13.74 0.86
N LEU A 65 -1.01 13.32 -0.40
CA LEU A 65 -1.96 12.31 -0.87
C LEU A 65 -1.43 10.88 -0.70
N GLY A 66 -0.11 10.70 -0.58
CA GLY A 66 0.49 9.37 -0.43
C GLY A 66 -0.15 8.57 0.72
N PRO A 67 -0.16 9.08 1.96
CA PRO A 67 -0.81 8.41 3.08
C PRO A 67 -2.32 8.20 2.89
N VAL A 68 -3.02 9.18 2.28
CA VAL A 68 -4.47 9.11 2.02
C VAL A 68 -4.81 7.99 1.04
N LEU A 69 -3.96 7.77 0.04
CA LEU A 69 -4.11 6.71 -0.96
C LEU A 69 -3.69 5.33 -0.43
N PHE A 70 -2.74 5.29 0.51
CA PHE A 70 -2.23 4.04 1.05
C PHE A 70 -3.22 3.34 1.99
N ASN A 71 -3.98 4.09 2.79
CA ASN A 71 -5.00 3.51 3.68
C ASN A 71 -6.04 2.63 2.96
N PRO A 72 -6.73 3.10 1.88
CA PRO A 72 -7.67 2.26 1.15
C PRO A 72 -7.01 1.10 0.40
N TYR A 73 -5.72 1.22 0.05
CA TYR A 73 -4.94 0.13 -0.53
C TYR A 73 -4.74 -1.02 0.47
N MET A 74 -4.55 -0.70 1.76
CA MET A 74 -4.31 -1.69 2.82
C MET A 74 -5.58 -2.29 3.45
N LEU A 75 -6.78 -1.79 3.12
CA LEU A 75 -8.05 -2.28 3.69
C LEU A 75 -8.25 -3.81 3.60
N PRO A 76 -7.93 -4.48 2.49
CA PRO A 76 -8.08 -5.94 2.39
C PRO A 76 -7.23 -6.69 3.43
N LEU A 77 -6.02 -6.20 3.69
CA LEU A 77 -5.11 -6.80 4.69
C LEU A 77 -5.75 -6.77 6.08
N GLY A 78 -6.34 -5.64 6.47
CA GLY A 78 -7.08 -5.53 7.74
C GLY A 78 -8.29 -6.48 7.82
N GLY A 79 -8.94 -6.77 6.68
CA GLY A 79 -10.00 -7.78 6.60
C GLY A 79 -9.48 -9.20 6.87
N VAL A 80 -8.35 -9.56 6.25
CA VAL A 80 -7.69 -10.86 6.45
C VAL A 80 -7.26 -11.02 7.91
N ILE A 81 -6.62 -10.00 8.49
CA ILE A 81 -6.15 -10.06 9.88
C ILE A 81 -7.32 -10.28 10.85
N ARG A 82 -8.41 -9.52 10.71
CA ARG A 82 -9.62 -9.70 11.54
C ARG A 82 -10.26 -11.07 11.39
N ARG A 83 -10.24 -11.64 10.18
CA ARG A 83 -10.78 -12.98 9.93
C ARG A 83 -10.05 -14.07 10.72
N HIS A 84 -8.78 -13.85 11.04
CA HIS A 84 -7.99 -14.76 11.86
C HIS A 84 -8.06 -14.47 13.37
N GLY A 85 -8.93 -13.53 13.79
CA GLY A 85 -9.12 -13.20 15.21
C GLY A 85 -7.95 -12.44 15.85
N VAL A 86 -7.03 -11.90 15.03
CA VAL A 86 -5.84 -11.18 15.50
C VAL A 86 -6.16 -9.69 15.63
N ASN A 87 -5.83 -9.13 16.78
CA ASN A 87 -5.90 -7.69 16.99
C ASN A 87 -4.75 -7.02 16.24
N PHE A 88 -4.99 -5.86 15.62
CA PHE A 88 -3.94 -5.16 14.89
C PHE A 88 -4.11 -3.65 14.95
N HIS A 89 -2.99 -2.96 14.76
CA HIS A 89 -2.93 -1.52 14.57
C HIS A 89 -2.22 -1.25 13.25
N SER A 90 -2.77 -0.35 12.44
CA SER A 90 -2.18 0.01 11.15
C SER A 90 -2.12 1.53 11.05
N TYR A 91 -0.95 2.05 10.69
CA TYR A 91 -0.70 3.46 10.47
C TYR A 91 0.16 3.63 9.21
N ALA A 92 -0.45 4.17 8.14
CA ALA A 92 0.18 4.26 6.83
C ALA A 92 0.80 2.92 6.40
N ASP A 93 2.11 2.86 6.20
CA ASP A 93 2.89 1.67 5.82
C ASP A 93 3.16 0.68 6.96
N ASP A 94 3.04 1.11 8.21
CA ASP A 94 3.34 0.29 9.38
C ASP A 94 2.10 -0.48 9.84
N THR A 95 2.14 -1.81 9.86
CA THR A 95 1.08 -2.68 10.42
C THR A 95 1.64 -3.56 11.53
N GLN A 96 1.09 -3.44 12.74
CA GLN A 96 1.48 -4.18 13.93
C GLN A 96 0.36 -5.16 14.33
N LEU A 97 0.73 -6.41 14.60
CA LEU A 97 -0.18 -7.46 15.04
C LEU A 97 0.01 -7.70 16.55
N TYR A 98 -1.09 -7.81 17.28
CA TYR A 98 -1.11 -8.16 18.70
C TYR A 98 -1.64 -9.59 18.85
N ILE A 99 -0.76 -10.46 19.35
CA ILE A 99 -1.07 -11.86 19.59
C ILE A 99 -0.86 -12.13 21.08
N SER A 100 -1.92 -12.57 21.76
CA SER A 100 -1.84 -13.01 23.14
C SER A 100 -1.43 -14.48 23.17
N LEU A 101 -0.27 -14.76 23.75
CA LEU A 101 0.28 -16.11 23.86
C LEU A 101 -0.10 -16.73 25.20
N PHE A 102 -0.79 -17.86 25.17
CA PHE A 102 -0.87 -18.75 26.32
C PHE A 102 0.17 -19.86 26.16
N PRO A 103 0.83 -20.32 27.25
CA PRO A 103 1.92 -21.30 27.18
C PRO A 103 1.58 -22.64 26.49
N ASP A 104 0.29 -22.91 26.26
CA ASP A 104 -0.24 -24.16 25.70
C ASP A 104 -0.62 -24.04 24.20
N ASP A 105 -0.47 -22.86 23.58
CA ASP A 105 -0.75 -22.68 22.15
C ASP A 105 0.37 -23.28 21.30
N SER A 106 0.08 -24.42 20.67
CA SER A 106 1.05 -25.18 19.89
C SER A 106 1.61 -24.40 18.68
N LEU A 107 2.91 -24.54 18.45
CA LEU A 107 3.71 -24.04 17.30
C LEU A 107 3.03 -24.21 15.92
N ASN A 108 2.12 -25.17 15.79
CA ASN A 108 1.39 -25.44 14.55
C ASN A 108 0.41 -24.33 14.18
N GLN A 109 -0.22 -23.68 15.16
CA GLN A 109 -1.13 -22.55 14.90
C GLN A 109 -0.36 -21.31 14.43
N TRP A 110 0.87 -21.15 14.92
CA TRP A 110 1.83 -20.14 14.48
C TRP A 110 2.28 -20.34 13.03
N MET A 111 2.64 -21.56 12.65
CA MET A 111 3.02 -21.88 11.27
C MET A 111 1.86 -21.66 10.29
N HIS A 112 0.64 -22.00 10.68
CA HIS A 112 -0.54 -21.76 9.84
C HIS A 112 -0.83 -20.28 9.61
N PHE A 113 -0.64 -19.43 10.63
CA PHE A 113 -0.84 -17.98 10.49
C PHE A 113 0.25 -17.32 9.64
N LEU A 114 1.52 -17.68 9.84
CA LEU A 114 2.63 -17.14 9.04
C LEU A 114 2.53 -17.54 7.57
N ASN A 115 2.06 -18.75 7.27
CA ASN A 115 1.87 -19.20 5.88
C ASN A 115 0.65 -18.56 5.19
N ALA A 116 -0.16 -17.77 5.90
CA ALA A 116 -1.31 -17.05 5.34
C ALA A 116 -0.97 -15.61 4.88
N PHE A 117 0.25 -15.14 5.12
CA PHE A 117 0.81 -13.85 4.69
C PHE A 117 2.06 -14.05 3.84
#